data_AF-A0A8H4BMG5-F1
#
_entry.id   AF-A0A8H4BMG5-F1
#
_cell.length_a   1.000
_cell.length_b   1.000
_cell.length_c   1.000
_cell.angle_alpha   90.00
_cell.angle_beta   90.00
_cell.angle_gamma   90.00
#
_symmetry.space_group_name_H-M   'P 1'
#
loop_
_entity.id
_entity.type
_entity.pdbx_description
1 polymer ?
#
loop_
_entity_poly.entity_id
_entity_poly.type
_entity_poly.pdbx_seq_one_letter_code
_entity_poly.pdbx_strand_id
1 'polypeptide(L)'
;MNEQELEILYTQQLSEELILQTRAKINQFIETHPQNFGMDMLFTAAAANNGNMPEELAKLYQQVCSYYNDNAIQFDHVWSWSFIWRQQLAYKNLAANYGLEQIVNTSHPRARKAVKQIYLEGLDQYMQWFPWSWFSTMQFIGAGGFSAVYAALMSPPYDIEPVKVSLKVVDDKILNEISVQSKAFLPLLFQGLTVCESTGDLMMVMKMSNDGNLEDHMQQLPLGDLDLKTITGTILRLSVNLADLHKAGLCHRNVHPRNIMCTDSDYFLVDYRFSTPSKESSSVTALTKAVYGRLPYIAPEVRRGVYTEKSDIYSLGIIIWQLVSKVIFPSPDVLLDAHSAHGGFAENAYRIEPVPGLPDWYQKLYVSCLEPKPENRPTAAELCELLQIIHDNLDMSVPLERDVTEYIVARRAEVADHLRTYSKIKGIVSASTTRLYTLTNVPSTEHYLMLPFSNKLFSVPEWQQYQILQQHHQHALIQQAQSTITPSDIFASLEAAHLLV
;
A
#
# COMPACT_ATOMS: atom_id res chain seq x y z
N MET A 1 -31.07 25.96 22.86
CA MET A 1 -30.92 24.50 22.89
C MET A 1 -32.30 23.89 23.01
N ASN A 2 -32.78 23.19 22.00
CA ASN A 2 -34.05 22.48 22.06
C ASN A 2 -33.88 21.13 22.81
N GLU A 3 -34.98 20.45 23.11
CA GLU A 3 -34.99 19.21 23.89
C GLU A 3 -34.17 18.08 23.24
N GLN A 4 -34.17 17.99 21.90
CA GLN A 4 -33.33 17.05 21.15
C GLN A 4 -31.84 17.39 21.23
N GLU A 5 -31.47 18.67 21.16
CA GLU A 5 -30.08 19.11 21.32
C GLU A 5 -29.58 18.87 22.75
N LEU A 6 -30.45 19.03 23.76
CA LEU A 6 -30.18 18.69 25.17
C LEU A 6 -29.98 17.19 25.35
N GLU A 7 -30.83 16.37 24.73
CA GLU A 7 -30.75 14.92 24.80
C GLU A 7 -29.46 14.40 24.13
N ILE A 8 -29.13 14.90 22.93
CA ILE A 8 -27.86 14.55 22.24
C ILE A 8 -26.64 14.92 23.09
N LEU A 9 -26.62 16.13 23.64
CA LEU A 9 -25.48 16.63 24.41
C LEU A 9 -25.35 15.89 25.75
N TYR A 10 -26.47 15.52 26.37
CA TYR A 10 -26.50 14.68 27.57
C TYR A 10 -26.03 13.24 27.27
N THR A 11 -26.50 12.62 26.19
CA THR A 11 -26.03 11.27 25.78
C THR A 11 -24.55 11.28 25.44
N GLN A 12 -24.03 12.34 24.81
CA GLN A 12 -22.60 12.50 24.54
C GLN A 12 -21.79 12.64 25.83
N GLN A 13 -22.21 13.50 26.76
CA GLN A 13 -21.54 13.67 28.05
C GLN A 13 -21.55 12.39 28.89
N LEU A 14 -22.69 11.68 28.93
CA LEU A 14 -22.81 10.40 29.60
C LEU A 14 -21.90 9.34 28.96
N SER A 15 -21.82 9.31 27.63
CA SER A 15 -20.90 8.43 26.90
C SER A 15 -19.43 8.75 27.22
N GLU A 16 -19.05 10.03 27.30
CA GLU A 16 -17.69 10.44 27.66
C GLU A 16 -17.32 10.05 29.11
N GLU A 17 -18.23 10.26 30.06
CA GLU A 17 -18.03 9.86 31.46
C GLU A 17 -17.88 8.34 31.59
N LEU A 18 -18.74 7.56 30.93
CA LEU A 18 -18.65 6.10 30.87
C LEU A 18 -17.29 5.64 30.32
N ILE A 19 -16.82 6.25 29.24
CA ILE A 19 -15.52 5.95 28.64
C ILE A 19 -14.38 6.27 29.62
N LEU A 20 -14.42 7.43 30.28
CA LEU A 20 -13.40 7.82 31.26
C LEU A 20 -13.32 6.85 32.44
N GLN A 21 -14.46 6.44 32.99
CA GLN A 21 -14.50 5.44 34.07
C GLN A 21 -13.99 4.07 33.60
N THR A 22 -14.33 3.68 32.38
CA THR A 22 -13.82 2.43 31.77
C THR A 22 -12.30 2.45 31.64
N ARG A 23 -11.75 3.56 31.14
CA ARG A 23 -10.30 3.77 31.03
C ARG A 23 -9.61 3.70 32.39
N ALA A 24 -10.19 4.31 33.42
CA ALA A 24 -9.65 4.25 34.79
C ALA A 24 -9.59 2.82 35.33
N LYS A 25 -10.66 2.03 35.14
CA LYS A 25 -10.67 0.61 35.54
C LYS A 25 -9.65 -0.23 34.76
N ILE A 26 -9.49 0.02 33.47
CA ILE A 26 -8.47 -0.65 32.64
C ILE A 26 -7.05 -0.31 33.12
N ASN A 27 -6.77 0.96 33.43
CA ASN A 27 -5.46 1.35 33.97
C ASN A 27 -5.17 0.64 35.29
N GLN A 28 -6.13 0.62 36.22
CA GLN A 28 -5.99 -0.12 37.47
C GLN A 28 -5.73 -1.62 37.23
N PHE A 29 -6.36 -2.22 36.21
CA PHE A 29 -6.13 -3.62 35.85
C PHE A 29 -4.72 -3.85 35.30
N ILE A 30 -4.20 -2.94 34.46
CA ILE A 30 -2.84 -3.00 33.93
C ILE A 30 -1.83 -2.91 35.08
N GLU A 31 -2.05 -2.03 36.05
CA GLU A 31 -1.21 -1.85 37.23
C GLU A 31 -1.12 -3.12 38.09
N THR A 32 -2.20 -3.90 38.18
CA THR A 32 -2.22 -5.16 38.96
C THR A 32 -1.68 -6.38 38.20
N HIS A 33 -1.61 -6.32 36.87
CA HIS A 33 -1.12 -7.41 36.01
C HIS A 33 -0.03 -6.97 35.01
N PRO A 34 1.01 -6.26 35.44
CA PRO A 34 1.90 -5.53 34.53
C PRO A 34 2.68 -6.44 33.57
N GLN A 35 3.04 -7.65 34.01
CA GLN A 35 3.77 -8.64 33.18
C GLN A 35 2.97 -9.06 31.94
N ASN A 36 1.64 -9.18 32.05
CA ASN A 36 0.79 -9.58 30.93
C ASN A 36 0.73 -8.52 29.81
N PHE A 37 1.11 -7.27 30.12
CA PHE A 37 1.13 -6.15 29.20
C PHE A 37 2.56 -5.67 28.88
N GLY A 38 3.59 -6.40 29.31
CA GLY A 38 5.00 -6.03 29.11
C GLY A 38 5.40 -4.73 29.82
N MET A 39 4.77 -4.46 30.96
CA MET A 39 4.96 -3.26 31.78
C MET A 39 5.58 -3.57 33.15
N ASP A 40 6.13 -4.76 33.34
CA ASP A 40 6.73 -5.22 34.60
C ASP A 40 7.89 -4.34 35.08
N MET A 41 8.61 -3.71 34.16
CA MET A 41 9.66 -2.73 34.49
C MET A 41 9.11 -1.36 34.89
N LEU A 42 7.83 -1.08 34.62
CA LEU A 42 7.17 0.19 34.94
C LEU A 42 6.61 0.21 36.37
N PHE A 43 6.17 -0.95 36.87
CA PHE A 43 5.55 -1.09 38.19
C PHE A 43 6.48 -1.87 39.15
N THR A 44 6.49 -1.51 40.43
CA THR A 44 7.28 -2.26 41.42
C THR A 44 6.62 -3.61 41.72
N ALA A 45 7.41 -4.61 42.09
CA ALA A 45 6.95 -5.99 42.37
C ALA A 45 5.83 -6.11 43.42
N ALA A 46 5.57 -5.05 44.20
CA ALA A 46 4.49 -5.00 45.19
C ALA A 46 3.08 -4.83 44.60
N ALA A 47 2.96 -4.40 43.33
CA ALA A 47 1.68 -4.20 42.64
C ALA A 47 1.16 -5.45 41.90
N ALA A 48 2.05 -6.42 41.61
CA ALA A 48 1.70 -7.60 40.83
C ALA A 48 0.86 -8.58 41.66
N ASN A 49 -0.40 -8.75 41.29
CA ASN A 49 -1.26 -9.78 41.85
C ASN A 49 -0.95 -11.12 41.14
N ASN A 50 -0.74 -12.21 41.91
CA ASN A 50 -0.64 -13.57 41.36
C ASN A 50 -2.05 -14.18 41.09
N GLY A 51 -3.05 -13.32 40.90
CA GLY A 51 -4.43 -13.70 40.67
C GLY A 51 -4.66 -14.38 39.33
N ASN A 52 -5.84 -14.97 39.15
CA ASN A 52 -6.24 -15.60 37.90
C ASN A 52 -6.64 -14.51 36.89
N MET A 53 -5.65 -13.95 36.18
CA MET A 53 -5.84 -12.83 35.23
C MET A 53 -7.02 -13.03 34.27
N PRO A 54 -7.20 -14.18 33.59
CA PRO A 54 -8.38 -14.41 32.74
C PRO A 54 -9.73 -14.24 33.45
N GLU A 55 -9.83 -14.71 34.69
CA GLU A 55 -11.07 -14.59 35.48
C GLU A 55 -11.31 -13.15 35.93
N GLU A 56 -10.25 -12.44 36.35
CA GLU A 56 -10.34 -11.03 36.73
C GLU A 56 -10.67 -10.13 35.53
N LEU A 57 -10.11 -10.44 34.35
CA LEU A 57 -10.40 -9.73 33.10
C LEU A 57 -11.85 -9.97 32.66
N ALA A 58 -12.35 -11.21 32.77
CA ALA A 58 -13.75 -11.53 32.51
C ALA A 58 -14.70 -10.78 33.47
N LYS A 59 -14.33 -10.65 34.75
CA LYS A 59 -15.08 -9.84 35.72
C LYS A 59 -15.07 -8.37 35.35
N LEU A 60 -13.91 -7.81 34.98
CA LEU A 60 -13.81 -6.42 34.52
C LEU A 60 -14.71 -6.18 33.29
N TYR A 61 -14.66 -7.09 32.31
CA TYR A 61 -15.50 -7.02 31.12
C TYR A 61 -17.00 -7.04 31.47
N GLN A 62 -17.44 -7.95 32.34
CA GLN A 62 -18.83 -8.02 32.80
C GLN A 62 -19.27 -6.76 33.55
N GLN A 63 -18.40 -6.19 34.38
CA GLN A 63 -18.66 -4.94 35.08
C GLN A 63 -18.81 -3.76 34.12
N VAL A 64 -17.96 -3.69 33.09
CA VAL A 64 -18.05 -2.64 32.06
C VAL A 64 -19.35 -2.81 31.26
N CYS A 65 -19.67 -4.01 30.81
CA CYS A 65 -20.94 -4.27 30.10
C CYS A 65 -22.16 -3.88 30.95
N SER A 66 -22.18 -4.29 32.23
CA SER A 66 -23.27 -3.94 33.15
C SER A 66 -23.38 -2.43 33.33
N TYR A 67 -22.25 -1.74 33.49
CA TYR A 67 -22.21 -0.30 33.70
C TYR A 67 -22.75 0.50 32.49
N TYR A 68 -22.47 0.07 31.27
CA TYR A 68 -23.05 0.70 30.07
C TYR A 68 -24.54 0.40 29.93
N ASN A 69 -24.95 -0.86 30.17
CA ASN A 69 -26.35 -1.27 30.13
C ASN A 69 -27.21 -0.54 31.17
N ASP A 70 -26.71 -0.35 32.39
CA ASP A 70 -27.39 0.39 33.47
C ASP A 70 -27.62 1.87 33.10
N ASN A 71 -26.81 2.41 32.20
CA ASN A 71 -26.94 3.77 31.65
C ASN A 71 -27.62 3.81 30.28
N ALA A 72 -28.29 2.71 29.88
CA ALA A 72 -29.01 2.57 28.62
C ALA A 72 -28.17 2.84 27.35
N ILE A 73 -26.86 2.64 27.42
CA ILE A 73 -25.94 2.80 26.29
C ILE A 73 -25.51 1.41 25.81
N GLN A 74 -25.72 1.12 24.53
CA GLN A 74 -25.27 -0.14 23.93
C GLN A 74 -23.74 -0.17 23.91
N PHE A 75 -23.15 -1.19 24.53
CA PHE A 75 -21.71 -1.40 24.49
C PHE A 75 -21.31 -2.19 23.24
N ASP A 76 -20.51 -1.59 22.36
CA ASP A 76 -19.93 -2.33 21.23
C ASP A 76 -18.77 -3.21 21.73
N HIS A 77 -19.08 -4.50 21.89
CA HIS A 77 -18.16 -5.51 22.41
C HIS A 77 -16.91 -5.72 21.56
N VAL A 78 -16.95 -5.41 20.26
CA VAL A 78 -15.85 -5.68 19.34
C VAL A 78 -15.03 -4.42 19.11
N TRP A 79 -15.70 -3.29 18.81
CA TRP A 79 -14.99 -2.04 18.55
C TRP A 79 -14.69 -1.28 19.82
N SER A 80 -15.65 -1.05 20.70
CA SER A 80 -15.42 -0.18 21.86
C SER A 80 -14.46 -0.80 22.86
N TRP A 81 -14.56 -2.11 23.12
CA TRP A 81 -13.66 -2.79 24.06
C TRP A 81 -12.20 -2.77 23.60
N SER A 82 -11.89 -3.38 22.46
CA SER A 82 -10.52 -3.46 21.94
C SER A 82 -9.92 -2.08 21.65
N PHE A 83 -10.74 -1.12 21.20
CA PHE A 83 -10.29 0.25 20.97
C PHE A 83 -9.88 0.97 22.26
N ILE A 84 -10.68 0.87 23.33
CA ILE A 84 -10.34 1.50 24.61
C ILE A 84 -9.05 0.90 25.18
N TRP A 85 -8.86 -0.42 25.09
CA TRP A 85 -7.63 -1.09 25.51
C TRP A 85 -6.40 -0.58 24.73
N ARG A 86 -6.48 -0.58 23.39
CA ARG A 86 -5.40 -0.06 22.54
C ARG A 86 -5.10 1.40 22.83
N GLN A 87 -6.11 2.20 23.13
CA GLN A 87 -5.88 3.57 23.58
C GLN A 87 -5.13 3.61 24.91
N GLN A 88 -5.54 2.86 25.94
CA GLN A 88 -4.87 2.90 27.25
C GLN A 88 -3.41 2.42 27.18
N LEU A 89 -3.13 1.47 26.29
CA LEU A 89 -1.78 0.95 26.05
C LEU A 89 -0.97 1.78 25.04
N ALA A 90 -1.59 2.76 24.37
CA ALA A 90 -0.88 3.67 23.48
C ALA A 90 0.14 4.49 24.29
N TYR A 91 1.30 4.71 23.68
CA TYR A 91 2.41 5.46 24.29
C TYR A 91 1.92 6.80 24.87
N LYS A 92 1.07 7.54 24.18
CA LYS A 92 0.51 8.81 24.66
C LYS A 92 -0.14 8.72 26.04
N ASN A 93 -1.01 7.73 26.25
CA ASN A 93 -1.72 7.58 27.52
C ASN A 93 -0.80 7.05 28.61
N LEU A 94 0.12 6.14 28.27
CA LEU A 94 1.15 5.69 29.21
C LEU A 94 2.06 6.84 29.67
N ALA A 95 2.52 7.71 28.77
CA ALA A 95 3.31 8.88 29.16
C ALA A 95 2.50 9.90 29.96
N ALA A 96 1.20 10.07 29.66
CA ALA A 96 0.34 10.95 30.45
C ALA A 96 0.19 10.47 31.90
N ASN A 97 0.16 9.14 32.11
CA ASN A 97 0.00 8.55 33.44
C ASN A 97 1.34 8.44 34.21
N TYR A 98 2.44 8.10 33.53
CA TYR A 98 3.69 7.69 34.20
C TYR A 98 4.92 8.54 33.84
N GLY A 99 4.80 9.45 32.86
CA GLY A 99 5.88 10.29 32.37
C GLY A 99 6.70 9.67 31.24
N LEU A 100 6.99 10.48 30.22
CA LEU A 100 7.73 10.07 29.01
C LEU A 100 9.08 9.40 29.30
N GLU A 101 9.92 10.04 30.11
CA GLU A 101 11.26 9.53 30.42
C GLU A 101 11.18 8.16 31.11
N GLN A 102 10.19 7.94 31.97
CA GLN A 102 9.96 6.65 32.61
C GLN A 102 9.60 5.59 31.56
N ILE A 103 8.63 5.86 30.68
CA ILE A 103 8.24 4.93 29.60
C ILE A 103 9.41 4.58 28.69
N VAL A 104 10.23 5.55 28.31
CA VAL A 104 11.41 5.32 27.47
C VAL A 104 12.47 4.48 28.19
N ASN A 105 12.70 4.73 29.49
CA ASN A 105 13.72 4.02 30.26
C ASN A 105 13.33 2.58 30.59
N THR A 106 12.05 2.32 30.83
CA THR A 106 11.52 0.98 31.11
C THR A 106 11.28 0.15 29.84
N SER A 107 11.19 0.81 28.67
CA SER A 107 11.15 0.12 27.38
C SER A 107 12.40 -0.72 27.12
N HIS A 108 12.23 -1.79 26.33
CA HIS A 108 13.34 -2.66 25.91
C HIS A 108 14.51 -1.84 25.30
N PRO A 109 15.78 -2.12 25.65
CA PRO A 109 16.93 -1.30 25.23
C PRO A 109 17.00 -1.02 23.72
N ARG A 110 16.67 -2.02 22.88
CA ARG A 110 16.64 -1.87 21.41
C ARG A 110 15.50 -0.98 20.90
N ALA A 111 14.42 -0.81 21.67
CA ALA A 111 13.26 -0.01 21.26
C ALA A 111 13.33 1.45 21.75
N ARG A 112 14.13 1.77 22.77
CA ARG A 112 14.14 3.11 23.43
C ARG A 112 14.28 4.28 22.46
N LYS A 113 15.19 4.16 21.49
CA LYS A 113 15.41 5.19 20.46
C LYS A 113 14.16 5.39 19.59
N ALA A 114 13.52 4.30 19.19
CA ALA A 114 12.29 4.32 18.40
C ALA A 114 11.11 4.91 19.18
N VAL A 115 10.91 4.45 20.42
CA VAL A 115 9.87 4.98 21.32
C VAL A 115 10.05 6.48 21.52
N LYS A 116 11.27 6.96 21.83
CA LYS A 116 11.53 8.39 21.98
C LYS A 116 11.19 9.19 20.72
N GLN A 117 11.56 8.68 19.54
CA GLN A 117 11.25 9.36 18.28
C GLN A 117 9.75 9.39 17.98
N ILE A 118 9.02 8.31 18.29
CA ILE A 118 7.55 8.24 18.15
C ILE A 118 6.90 9.41 18.90
N TYR A 119 7.33 9.70 20.14
CA TYR A 119 6.82 10.86 20.87
C TYR A 119 7.22 12.20 20.23
N LEU A 120 8.49 12.35 19.84
CA LEU A 120 8.97 13.61 19.25
C LEU A 120 8.24 13.97 17.94
N GLU A 121 7.75 12.97 17.20
CA GLU A 121 7.01 13.14 15.95
C GLU A 121 5.48 13.13 16.17
N GLY A 122 4.99 13.08 17.42
CA GLY A 122 3.57 13.10 17.76
C GLY A 122 2.79 11.84 17.35
N LEU A 123 3.47 10.70 17.27
CA LEU A 123 2.94 9.41 16.80
C LEU A 123 2.42 8.49 17.89
N ASP A 124 2.69 8.87 19.13
CA ASP A 124 2.40 8.15 20.36
C ASP A 124 0.90 7.91 20.61
N GLN A 125 0.01 8.63 19.92
CA GLN A 125 -1.43 8.50 20.06
C GLN A 125 -1.98 7.15 19.56
N TYR A 126 -1.36 6.55 18.55
CA TYR A 126 -1.89 5.37 17.86
C TYR A 126 -0.98 4.15 17.95
N MET A 127 0.21 4.31 18.53
CA MET A 127 1.23 3.27 18.62
C MET A 127 1.37 2.76 20.04
N GLN A 128 1.59 1.45 20.18
CA GLN A 128 1.83 0.81 21.48
C GLN A 128 3.01 -0.15 21.44
N TRP A 129 3.41 -0.61 22.63
CA TRP A 129 4.29 -1.76 22.78
C TRP A 129 3.46 -3.05 22.76
N PHE A 130 3.92 -4.04 22.02
CA PHE A 130 3.32 -5.37 21.99
C PHE A 130 4.27 -6.38 22.66
N PRO A 131 3.90 -6.95 23.82
CA PRO A 131 4.66 -8.01 24.45
C PRO A 131 4.90 -9.18 23.50
N TRP A 132 6.12 -9.71 23.49
CA TRP A 132 6.48 -10.83 22.62
C TRP A 132 5.60 -12.07 22.87
N SER A 133 5.21 -12.28 24.14
CA SER A 133 4.32 -13.35 24.57
C SER A 133 2.93 -13.33 23.94
N TRP A 134 2.52 -12.22 23.32
CA TRP A 134 1.24 -12.14 22.61
C TRP A 134 1.30 -12.78 21.22
N PHE A 135 2.48 -13.06 20.68
CA PHE A 135 2.63 -13.61 19.33
C PHE A 135 2.84 -15.13 19.37
N SER A 136 2.16 -15.81 18.45
CA SER A 136 2.30 -17.24 18.21
C SER A 136 2.34 -17.52 16.70
N THR A 137 2.78 -18.73 16.33
CA THR A 137 2.79 -19.22 14.94
C THR A 137 3.48 -18.26 13.95
N MET A 138 4.79 -18.11 14.09
CA MET A 138 5.57 -17.24 13.20
C MET A 138 5.90 -17.96 11.89
N GLN A 139 5.38 -17.47 10.77
CA GLN A 139 5.64 -18.01 9.43
C GLN A 139 6.37 -16.97 8.59
N PHE A 140 7.50 -17.36 8.01
CA PHE A 140 8.21 -16.49 7.06
C PHE A 140 7.35 -16.22 5.81
N ILE A 141 7.08 -14.95 5.52
CA ILE A 141 6.35 -14.51 4.31
C ILE A 141 7.36 -14.25 3.20
N GLY A 142 8.41 -13.51 3.52
CA GLY A 142 9.41 -13.11 2.55
C GLY A 142 10.47 -12.20 3.15
N ALA A 143 11.59 -12.10 2.45
CA ALA A 143 12.63 -11.13 2.76
C ALA A 143 12.93 -10.32 1.51
N GLY A 144 12.92 -9.00 1.66
CA GLY A 144 13.52 -8.11 0.68
C GLY A 144 15.00 -7.88 0.99
N GLY A 145 15.67 -7.10 0.14
CA GLY A 145 17.09 -6.76 0.32
C GLY A 145 17.44 -6.04 1.63
N PHE A 146 16.45 -5.63 2.42
CA PHE A 146 16.63 -4.79 3.60
C PHE A 146 15.80 -5.20 4.83
N SER A 147 14.97 -6.25 4.76
CA SER A 147 14.12 -6.67 5.89
C SER A 147 13.48 -8.03 5.63
N ALA A 148 13.32 -8.82 6.68
CA ALA A 148 12.50 -10.03 6.70
C ALA A 148 11.12 -9.73 7.29
N VAL A 149 10.08 -10.35 6.72
CA VAL A 149 8.69 -10.18 7.12
C VAL A 149 8.08 -11.54 7.45
N TYR A 150 7.36 -11.60 8.56
CA TYR A 150 6.73 -12.80 9.08
C TYR A 150 5.24 -12.58 9.32
N ALA A 151 4.42 -13.57 9.03
CA ALA A 151 3.04 -13.63 9.53
C ALA A 151 3.08 -14.19 10.95
N ALA A 152 2.26 -13.63 11.85
CA ALA A 152 2.06 -14.16 13.19
C ALA A 152 0.58 -14.05 13.59
N LEU A 153 0.15 -14.92 14.49
CA LEU A 153 -1.10 -14.73 15.23
C LEU A 153 -0.81 -13.96 16.50
N MET A 154 -1.49 -12.84 16.69
CA MET A 154 -1.39 -11.99 17.87
C MET A 154 -2.63 -12.18 18.73
N SER A 155 -2.45 -12.50 20.01
CA SER A 155 -3.51 -12.75 20.98
C SER A 155 -3.31 -11.89 22.23
N PRO A 156 -3.67 -10.59 22.19
CA PRO A 156 -3.71 -9.75 23.38
C PRO A 156 -4.68 -10.35 24.42
N PRO A 157 -4.40 -10.25 25.73
CA PRO A 157 -5.26 -10.84 26.76
C PRO A 157 -6.72 -10.37 26.72
N TYR A 158 -6.97 -9.15 26.23
CA TYR A 158 -8.28 -8.52 26.17
C TYR A 158 -9.05 -8.77 24.87
N ASP A 159 -8.43 -9.37 23.85
CA ASP A 159 -9.12 -9.72 22.60
C ASP A 159 -9.63 -11.18 22.66
N ILE A 160 -10.84 -11.41 22.15
CA ILE A 160 -11.50 -12.73 22.19
C ILE A 160 -10.85 -13.70 21.19
N GLU A 161 -10.47 -13.19 20.03
CA GLU A 161 -9.94 -13.98 18.93
C GLU A 161 -8.54 -13.51 18.53
N PRO A 162 -7.62 -14.43 18.20
CA PRO A 162 -6.32 -14.08 17.65
C PRO A 162 -6.45 -13.32 16.33
N VAL A 163 -5.66 -12.27 16.17
CA VAL A 163 -5.60 -11.48 14.93
C VAL A 163 -4.32 -11.80 14.18
N LYS A 164 -4.43 -12.03 12.87
CA LYS A 164 -3.25 -12.20 12.02
C LYS A 164 -2.59 -10.85 11.76
N VAL A 165 -1.30 -10.77 12.03
CA VAL A 165 -0.47 -9.57 11.84
C VAL A 165 0.78 -9.88 11.03
N SER A 166 1.41 -8.83 10.51
CA SER A 166 2.71 -8.88 9.87
C SER A 166 3.77 -8.29 10.81
N LEU A 167 4.85 -9.04 11.05
CA LEU A 167 6.02 -8.63 11.80
C LEU A 167 7.18 -8.37 10.85
N LYS A 168 7.56 -7.10 10.68
CA LYS A 168 8.67 -6.67 9.82
C LYS A 168 9.90 -6.42 10.68
N VAL A 169 11.00 -7.13 10.43
CA VAL A 169 12.29 -6.90 11.10
C VAL A 169 12.85 -5.57 10.64
N VAL A 170 13.26 -4.73 11.58
CA VAL A 170 13.73 -3.38 11.28
C VAL A 170 15.10 -3.11 11.86
N ASP A 171 15.84 -2.29 11.13
CA ASP A 171 17.14 -1.75 11.49
C ASP A 171 17.00 -0.33 12.06
N ASP A 172 18.13 0.33 12.34
CA ASP A 172 18.15 1.70 12.87
C ASP A 172 17.47 2.74 11.96
N LYS A 173 17.17 2.39 10.69
CA LYS A 173 16.43 3.22 9.74
C LYS A 173 14.91 3.18 9.95
N ILE A 174 14.41 2.39 10.90
CA ILE A 174 13.00 2.35 11.32
C ILE A 174 12.40 3.76 11.53
N LEU A 175 13.21 4.68 12.06
CA LEU A 175 12.79 6.04 12.35
C LEU A 175 12.35 6.80 11.10
N ASN A 176 13.02 6.58 9.97
CA ASN A 176 12.64 7.24 8.72
C ASN A 176 11.31 6.69 8.21
N GLU A 177 11.14 5.37 8.22
CA GLU A 177 9.90 4.73 7.77
C GLU A 177 8.70 5.14 8.64
N ILE A 178 8.86 5.15 9.97
CA ILE A 178 7.83 5.60 10.92
C ILE A 178 7.50 7.09 10.73
N SER A 179 8.52 7.95 10.61
CA SER A 179 8.34 9.40 10.47
C SER A 179 7.65 9.78 9.15
N VAL A 180 7.99 9.11 8.05
CA VAL A 180 7.37 9.35 6.74
C VAL A 180 5.93 8.85 6.71
N GLN A 181 5.67 7.63 7.17
CA GLN A 181 4.31 7.05 7.20
C GLN A 181 3.34 7.93 8.00
N SER A 182 3.82 8.51 9.11
CA SER A 182 3.08 9.49 9.91
C SER A 182 2.61 10.70 9.08
N LYS A 183 3.58 11.37 8.43
CA LYS A 183 3.37 12.62 7.70
C LYS A 183 2.47 12.43 6.48
N ALA A 184 2.50 11.23 5.90
CA ALA A 184 1.66 10.85 4.77
C ALA A 184 0.21 10.47 5.14
N PHE A 185 -0.19 10.56 6.42
CA PHE A 185 -1.51 10.13 6.90
C PHE A 185 -1.86 8.69 6.49
N LEU A 186 -0.94 7.74 6.71
CA LEU A 186 -1.19 6.29 6.54
C LEU A 186 -1.31 5.53 7.87
N PRO A 187 -2.13 5.99 8.85
CA PRO A 187 -2.10 5.51 10.23
C PRO A 187 -2.61 4.07 10.43
N LEU A 188 -2.99 3.34 9.38
CA LEU A 188 -3.67 2.04 9.52
C LEU A 188 -2.79 0.81 9.23
N LEU A 189 -1.55 1.01 8.78
CA LEU A 189 -0.64 -0.10 8.51
C LEU A 189 0.22 -0.45 9.71
N PHE A 190 0.68 0.53 10.48
CA PHE A 190 1.61 0.32 11.60
C PHE A 190 0.93 0.54 12.94
N GLN A 191 0.98 -0.48 13.80
CA GLN A 191 0.27 -0.50 15.08
C GLN A 191 1.21 -0.25 16.27
N GLY A 192 2.52 -0.50 16.11
CA GLY A 192 3.49 -0.36 17.18
C GLY A 192 4.66 -1.33 17.09
N LEU A 193 5.36 -1.54 18.20
CA LEU A 193 6.66 -2.22 18.22
C LEU A 193 6.63 -3.48 19.08
N THR A 194 7.47 -4.45 18.72
CA THR A 194 7.82 -5.59 19.56
C THR A 194 9.29 -5.95 19.37
N VAL A 195 9.84 -6.77 20.26
CA VAL A 195 11.18 -7.35 20.13
C VAL A 195 11.07 -8.86 20.25
N CYS A 196 11.64 -9.57 19.29
CA CYS A 196 11.75 -11.02 19.35
C CYS A 196 12.71 -11.42 20.47
N GLU A 197 12.24 -12.17 21.47
CA GLU A 197 13.07 -12.52 22.64
C GLU A 197 14.22 -13.48 22.29
N SER A 198 14.07 -14.32 21.26
CA SER A 198 15.09 -15.29 20.87
C SER A 198 16.23 -14.70 20.04
N THR A 199 15.93 -13.74 19.16
CA THR A 199 16.94 -13.10 18.28
C THR A 199 17.34 -11.71 18.75
N GLY A 200 16.51 -11.08 19.59
CA GLY A 200 16.60 -9.67 19.97
C GLY A 200 16.12 -8.71 18.87
N ASP A 201 15.62 -9.19 17.73
CA ASP A 201 15.29 -8.32 16.61
C ASP A 201 14.13 -7.38 16.97
N LEU A 202 14.33 -6.08 16.73
CA LEU A 202 13.25 -5.10 16.79
C LEU A 202 12.35 -5.32 15.58
N MET A 203 11.04 -5.34 15.80
CA MET A 203 10.05 -5.60 14.77
C MET A 203 8.93 -4.56 14.81
N MET A 204 8.49 -4.16 13.61
CA MET A 204 7.26 -3.40 13.43
C MET A 204 6.07 -4.36 13.39
N VAL A 205 5.05 -4.07 14.20
CA VAL A 205 3.76 -4.78 14.17
C VAL A 205 2.84 -4.05 13.20
N MET A 206 2.43 -4.76 12.15
CA MET A 206 1.66 -4.21 11.05
C MET A 206 0.40 -5.02 10.79
N LYS A 207 -0.62 -4.36 10.22
CA LYS A 207 -1.82 -5.06 9.72
C LYS A 207 -1.41 -6.05 8.63
N MET A 208 -1.93 -7.28 8.68
CA MET A 208 -1.71 -8.27 7.62
C MET A 208 -2.55 -7.92 6.39
N SER A 209 -1.96 -8.08 5.21
CA SER A 209 -2.70 -8.05 3.93
C SER A 209 -3.07 -9.47 3.54
N ASN A 210 -4.36 -9.72 3.32
CA ASN A 210 -4.83 -11.08 3.01
C ASN A 210 -4.50 -11.51 1.58
N ASP A 211 -4.45 -10.57 0.63
CA ASP A 211 -4.29 -10.86 -0.80
C ASP A 211 -2.87 -10.63 -1.33
N GLY A 212 -1.89 -10.50 -0.43
CA GLY A 212 -0.49 -10.32 -0.81
C GLY A 212 -0.22 -8.97 -1.48
N ASN A 213 0.62 -8.97 -2.52
CA ASN A 213 1.05 -7.76 -3.22
C ASN A 213 0.58 -7.76 -4.69
N LEU A 214 0.58 -6.58 -5.31
CA LEU A 214 0.06 -6.37 -6.66
C LEU A 214 0.80 -7.20 -7.73
N GLU A 215 2.10 -7.50 -7.55
CA GLU A 215 2.82 -8.33 -8.50
C GLU A 215 2.24 -9.75 -8.58
N ASP A 216 2.04 -10.36 -7.41
CA ASP A 216 1.50 -11.72 -7.32
C ASP A 216 0.03 -11.74 -7.77
N HIS A 217 -0.74 -10.71 -7.41
CA HIS A 217 -2.13 -10.56 -7.86
C HIS A 217 -2.24 -10.48 -9.40
N MET A 218 -1.40 -9.66 -10.05
CA MET A 218 -1.41 -9.53 -11.52
C MET A 218 -1.06 -10.84 -12.25
N GLN A 219 -0.25 -11.72 -11.64
CA GLN A 219 0.08 -13.03 -12.22
C GLN A 219 -1.10 -13.99 -12.20
N GLN A 220 -2.01 -13.84 -11.23
CA GLN A 220 -3.18 -14.70 -11.06
C GLN A 220 -4.39 -14.24 -11.89
N LEU A 221 -4.35 -13.03 -12.46
CA LEU A 221 -5.44 -12.50 -13.28
C LEU A 221 -5.69 -13.38 -14.51
N PRO A 222 -6.96 -13.77 -14.78
CA PRO A 222 -7.30 -14.56 -15.95
C PRO A 222 -7.03 -13.79 -17.25
N LEU A 223 -6.71 -14.55 -18.30
CA LEU A 223 -6.70 -14.07 -19.69
C LEU A 223 -8.17 -13.96 -20.12
N GLY A 224 -8.74 -12.76 -20.09
CA GLY A 224 -10.15 -12.48 -20.31
C GLY A 224 -10.43 -10.98 -20.16
N ASP A 225 -11.71 -10.61 -20.11
CA ASP A 225 -12.20 -9.23 -20.09
C ASP A 225 -11.37 -8.32 -19.17
N LEU A 226 -11.11 -7.12 -19.67
CA LEU A 226 -10.40 -6.09 -18.93
C LEU A 226 -11.45 -5.24 -18.23
N ASP A 227 -11.54 -5.43 -16.91
CA ASP A 227 -12.36 -4.55 -16.10
C ASP A 227 -11.67 -3.20 -15.93
N LEU A 228 -11.82 -2.34 -16.95
CA LEU A 228 -11.26 -1.00 -16.97
C LEU A 228 -11.75 -0.17 -15.79
N LYS A 229 -12.96 -0.42 -15.27
CA LYS A 229 -13.46 0.31 -14.10
C LYS A 229 -12.65 -0.05 -12.86
N THR A 230 -12.49 -1.34 -12.58
CA THR A 230 -11.66 -1.81 -11.46
C THR A 230 -10.21 -1.34 -11.61
N ILE A 231 -9.60 -1.47 -12.79
CA ILE A 231 -8.21 -1.07 -12.99
C ILE A 231 -8.05 0.45 -12.85
N THR A 232 -8.97 1.25 -13.42
CA THR A 232 -8.95 2.71 -13.26
C THR A 232 -9.10 3.08 -11.79
N GLY A 233 -9.98 2.38 -11.05
CA GLY A 233 -10.11 2.52 -9.59
C GLY A 233 -8.83 2.21 -8.84
N THR A 234 -8.11 1.14 -9.21
CA THR A 234 -6.78 0.81 -8.67
C THR A 234 -5.78 1.95 -8.91
N ILE A 235 -5.70 2.46 -10.14
CA ILE A 235 -4.76 3.55 -10.48
C ILE A 235 -5.12 4.83 -9.75
N LEU A 236 -6.41 5.15 -9.66
CA LEU A 236 -6.92 6.29 -8.90
C LEU A 236 -6.50 6.18 -7.44
N ARG A 237 -6.69 5.01 -6.80
CA ARG A 237 -6.26 4.79 -5.42
C ARG A 237 -4.75 4.97 -5.25
N LEU A 238 -3.93 4.43 -6.14
CA LEU A 238 -2.47 4.59 -6.09
C LEU A 238 -2.06 6.04 -6.30
N SER A 239 -2.77 6.77 -7.16
CA SER A 239 -2.57 8.21 -7.37
C SER A 239 -2.91 9.00 -6.12
N VAL A 240 -3.98 8.64 -5.38
CA VAL A 240 -4.33 9.26 -4.09
C VAL A 240 -3.23 9.03 -3.05
N ASN A 241 -2.74 7.78 -2.91
CA ASN A 241 -1.64 7.46 -1.98
C ASN A 241 -0.39 8.33 -2.27
N LEU A 242 -0.03 8.49 -3.55
CA LEU A 242 1.10 9.36 -3.94
C LEU A 242 0.78 10.84 -3.76
N ALA A 243 -0.44 11.28 -4.04
CA ALA A 243 -0.85 12.68 -3.88
C ALA A 243 -0.77 13.12 -2.41
N ASP A 244 -1.20 12.27 -1.47
CA ASP A 244 -1.10 12.53 -0.04
C ASP A 244 0.36 12.62 0.42
N LEU A 245 1.21 11.69 -0.05
CA LEU A 245 2.64 11.70 0.23
C LEU A 245 3.34 12.96 -0.34
N HIS A 246 3.05 13.30 -1.60
CA HIS A 246 3.63 14.45 -2.29
C HIS A 246 3.15 15.77 -1.67
N LYS A 247 1.88 15.85 -1.23
CA LYS A 247 1.33 16.98 -0.48
C LYS A 247 2.04 17.20 0.87
N ALA A 248 2.49 16.12 1.51
CA ALA A 248 3.35 16.18 2.69
C ALA A 248 4.81 16.58 2.37
N GLY A 249 5.14 16.83 1.10
CA GLY A 249 6.46 17.25 0.63
C GLY A 249 7.48 16.11 0.61
N LEU A 250 7.02 14.87 0.45
CA LEU A 250 7.83 13.65 0.50
C LEU A 250 7.75 12.91 -0.84
N CYS A 251 8.86 12.30 -1.27
CA CYS A 251 8.87 11.32 -2.37
C CYS A 251 8.96 9.90 -1.80
N HIS A 252 8.30 8.91 -2.43
CA HIS A 252 8.36 7.52 -1.97
C HIS A 252 9.72 6.88 -2.24
N ARG A 253 10.23 7.06 -3.47
CA ARG A 253 11.53 6.58 -3.95
C ARG A 253 11.68 5.10 -4.31
N ASN A 254 10.61 4.33 -4.19
CA ASN A 254 10.66 2.88 -4.41
C ASN A 254 9.27 2.29 -4.75
N VAL A 255 8.54 2.98 -5.62
CA VAL A 255 7.21 2.55 -6.07
C VAL A 255 7.38 1.41 -7.07
N HIS A 256 6.81 0.25 -6.75
CA HIS A 256 6.73 -0.92 -7.65
C HIS A 256 5.66 -1.90 -7.14
N PRO A 257 5.16 -2.84 -7.97
CA PRO A 257 4.07 -3.75 -7.60
C PRO A 257 4.26 -4.55 -6.29
N ARG A 258 5.49 -4.98 -5.97
CA ARG A 258 5.78 -5.66 -4.69
C ARG A 258 5.62 -4.78 -3.43
N ASN A 259 5.60 -3.46 -3.60
CA ASN A 259 5.40 -2.48 -2.53
C ASN A 259 3.97 -1.92 -2.55
N ILE A 260 3.07 -2.58 -3.28
CA ILE A 260 1.64 -2.27 -3.26
C ILE A 260 0.94 -3.50 -2.68
N MET A 261 0.38 -3.34 -1.49
CA MET A 261 -0.36 -4.39 -0.81
C MET A 261 -1.81 -4.40 -1.28
N CYS A 262 -2.32 -5.62 -1.52
CA CYS A 262 -3.68 -5.87 -1.95
C CYS A 262 -4.52 -6.34 -0.76
N THR A 263 -5.69 -5.74 -0.60
CA THR A 263 -6.72 -6.14 0.36
C THR A 263 -8.03 -6.38 -0.37
N ASP A 264 -8.98 -7.04 0.30
CA ASP A 264 -10.28 -7.44 -0.26
C ASP A 264 -11.04 -6.31 -1.00
N SER A 265 -10.75 -5.04 -0.67
CA SER A 265 -11.43 -3.87 -1.25
C SER A 265 -10.51 -2.71 -1.64
N ASP A 266 -9.19 -2.82 -1.43
CA ASP A 266 -8.31 -1.66 -1.59
C ASP A 266 -6.83 -1.99 -1.82
N TYR A 267 -6.07 -0.99 -2.27
CA TYR A 267 -4.64 -1.05 -2.56
C TYR A 267 -3.87 0.02 -1.77
N PHE A 268 -2.77 -0.39 -1.12
CA PHE A 268 -1.96 0.51 -0.29
C PHE A 268 -0.49 0.46 -0.67
N LEU A 269 0.12 1.63 -0.80
CA LEU A 269 1.55 1.73 -0.98
C LEU A 269 2.26 1.49 0.37
N VAL A 270 3.35 0.72 0.37
CA VAL A 270 4.12 0.35 1.56
C VAL A 270 5.63 0.50 1.33
N ASP A 271 6.41 0.33 2.40
CA ASP A 271 7.89 0.39 2.39
C ASP A 271 8.46 1.80 2.10
N TYR A 272 8.14 2.72 3.00
CA TYR A 272 8.56 4.13 2.99
C TYR A 272 10.00 4.34 3.47
N ARG A 273 10.78 3.27 3.62
CA ARG A 273 12.14 3.30 4.17
C ARG A 273 13.07 4.28 3.43
N PHE A 274 12.90 4.40 2.11
CA PHE A 274 13.74 5.24 1.25
C PHE A 274 13.14 6.62 1.01
N SER A 275 11.97 6.91 1.56
CA SER A 275 11.30 8.16 1.33
C SER A 275 12.06 9.32 1.97
N THR A 276 12.06 10.46 1.29
CA THR A 276 12.80 11.66 1.71
C THR A 276 12.02 12.91 1.35
N PRO A 277 12.25 14.04 2.05
CA PRO A 277 11.70 15.32 1.62
C PRO A 277 12.08 15.63 0.17
N SER A 278 11.11 16.00 -0.65
CA SER A 278 11.29 16.24 -2.10
C SER A 278 12.36 17.29 -2.38
N LYS A 279 12.52 18.27 -1.49
CA LYS A 279 13.51 19.35 -1.60
C LYS A 279 14.94 18.92 -1.24
N GLU A 280 15.08 17.83 -0.49
CA GLU A 280 16.36 17.31 0.02
C GLU A 280 16.80 16.04 -0.72
N SER A 281 15.96 15.50 -1.61
CA SER A 281 16.21 14.26 -2.33
C SER A 281 17.54 14.27 -3.09
N SER A 282 17.85 15.39 -3.76
CA SER A 282 19.08 15.58 -4.52
C SER A 282 20.29 15.74 -3.61
N SER A 283 20.16 16.41 -2.46
CA SER A 283 21.28 16.54 -1.50
C SER A 283 21.57 15.21 -0.80
N VAL A 284 20.54 14.47 -0.39
CA VAL A 284 20.68 13.11 0.17
C VAL A 284 21.38 12.18 -0.83
N THR A 285 20.97 12.23 -2.11
CA THR A 285 21.56 11.38 -3.15
C THR A 285 22.99 11.82 -3.50
N ALA A 286 23.28 13.12 -3.50
CA ALA A 286 24.64 13.64 -3.68
C ALA A 286 25.59 13.24 -2.53
N LEU A 287 25.10 13.26 -1.29
CA LEU A 287 25.87 12.88 -0.10
C LEU A 287 26.13 11.37 -0.06
N THR A 288 25.10 10.56 -0.30
CA THR A 288 25.19 9.10 -0.20
C THR A 288 25.79 8.45 -1.46
N LYS A 289 25.71 9.14 -2.61
CA LYS A 289 26.00 8.61 -3.95
C LYS A 289 25.26 7.30 -4.25
N ALA A 290 24.15 7.08 -3.56
CA ALA A 290 23.38 5.84 -3.57
C ALA A 290 22.02 6.06 -4.22
N VAL A 291 21.64 5.15 -5.12
CA VAL A 291 20.32 5.08 -5.72
C VAL A 291 19.65 3.79 -5.26
N TYR A 292 18.45 3.93 -4.72
CA TYR A 292 17.61 2.80 -4.32
C TYR A 292 16.47 2.66 -5.33
N GLY A 293 16.09 1.43 -5.64
CA GLY A 293 14.92 1.17 -6.48
C GLY A 293 14.95 -0.21 -7.10
N ARG A 294 13.89 -0.52 -7.84
CA ARG A 294 13.77 -1.75 -8.63
C ARG A 294 13.69 -1.38 -10.11
N LEU A 295 14.52 -1.99 -10.95
CA LEU A 295 14.38 -1.87 -12.40
C LEU A 295 13.13 -2.65 -12.87
N PRO A 296 12.34 -2.14 -13.84
CA PRO A 296 12.55 -0.92 -14.63
C PRO A 296 11.87 0.34 -14.06
N TYR A 297 11.39 0.33 -12.82
CA TYR A 297 10.63 1.42 -12.19
C TYR A 297 11.47 2.65 -11.84
N ILE A 298 12.79 2.60 -11.97
CA ILE A 298 13.69 3.75 -11.72
C ILE A 298 13.61 4.73 -12.89
N ALA A 299 13.21 5.98 -12.61
CA ALA A 299 13.09 7.02 -13.62
C ALA A 299 14.46 7.45 -14.21
N PRO A 300 14.53 7.85 -15.49
CA PRO A 300 15.80 8.16 -16.16
C PRO A 300 16.64 9.24 -15.45
N GLU A 301 16.00 10.28 -14.89
CA GLU A 301 16.66 11.37 -14.20
C GLU A 301 17.33 10.94 -12.88
N VAL A 302 16.88 9.84 -12.27
CA VAL A 302 17.42 9.32 -11.00
C VAL A 302 18.86 8.84 -11.16
N ARG A 303 19.26 8.40 -12.36
CA ARG A 303 20.66 8.09 -12.68
C ARG A 303 21.58 9.30 -12.51
N ARG A 304 21.06 10.52 -12.65
CA ARG A 304 21.79 11.78 -12.42
C ARG A 304 21.73 12.22 -10.95
N GLY A 305 21.18 11.39 -10.08
CA GLY A 305 21.01 11.65 -8.66
C GLY A 305 19.83 12.57 -8.34
N VAL A 306 18.96 12.83 -9.30
CA VAL A 306 17.78 13.70 -9.13
C VAL A 306 16.58 12.81 -8.90
N TYR A 307 16.02 12.87 -7.69
CA TYR A 307 14.76 12.20 -7.38
C TYR A 307 13.69 13.27 -7.10
N THR A 308 12.52 13.15 -7.70
CA THR A 308 11.41 14.09 -7.47
C THR A 308 10.11 13.32 -7.34
N GLU A 309 9.05 14.02 -6.98
CA GLU A 309 7.68 13.48 -6.98
C GLU A 309 7.33 12.91 -8.37
N LYS A 310 7.80 13.57 -9.45
CA LYS A 310 7.66 13.11 -10.84
C LYS A 310 8.41 11.81 -11.14
N SER A 311 9.40 11.45 -10.34
CA SER A 311 10.08 10.15 -10.45
C SER A 311 9.20 9.01 -9.90
N ASP A 312 8.40 9.27 -8.85
CA ASP A 312 7.37 8.32 -8.40
C ASP A 312 6.26 8.16 -9.46
N ILE A 313 5.89 9.24 -10.16
CA ILE A 313 4.91 9.21 -11.27
C ILE A 313 5.41 8.34 -12.43
N TYR A 314 6.71 8.40 -12.75
CA TYR A 314 7.29 7.48 -13.74
C TYR A 314 7.11 6.02 -13.31
N SER A 315 7.42 5.69 -12.06
CA SER A 315 7.22 4.34 -11.52
C SER A 315 5.76 3.91 -11.59
N LEU A 316 4.81 4.81 -11.29
CA LEU A 316 3.37 4.57 -11.47
C LEU A 316 3.02 4.34 -12.95
N GLY A 317 3.61 5.09 -13.88
CA GLY A 317 3.42 4.89 -15.32
C GLY A 317 3.77 3.48 -15.79
N ILE A 318 4.87 2.90 -15.27
CA ILE A 318 5.23 1.51 -15.52
C ILE A 318 4.12 0.57 -15.01
N ILE A 319 3.62 0.81 -13.79
CA ILE A 319 2.56 0.00 -13.18
C ILE A 319 1.25 0.10 -13.96
N ILE A 320 0.85 1.30 -14.40
CA ILE A 320 -0.34 1.51 -15.23
C ILE A 320 -0.26 0.66 -16.50
N TRP A 321 0.90 0.66 -17.18
CA TRP A 321 1.13 -0.18 -18.35
C TRP A 321 1.03 -1.68 -18.00
N GLN A 322 1.58 -2.12 -16.86
CA GLN A 322 1.51 -3.52 -16.44
C GLN A 322 0.10 -4.00 -16.10
N LEU A 323 -0.75 -3.13 -15.55
CA LEU A 323 -2.13 -3.48 -15.20
C LEU A 323 -2.95 -3.83 -16.46
N VAL A 324 -2.69 -3.16 -17.59
CA VAL A 324 -3.38 -3.42 -18.86
C VAL A 324 -2.71 -4.47 -19.72
N SER A 325 -1.38 -4.49 -19.77
CA SER A 325 -0.63 -5.51 -20.51
C SER A 325 -0.60 -6.86 -19.78
N LYS A 326 -0.91 -6.87 -18.48
CA LYS A 326 -0.77 -8.04 -17.59
C LYS A 326 0.63 -8.69 -17.67
N VAL A 327 1.66 -7.92 -18.04
CA VAL A 327 3.05 -8.34 -18.17
C VAL A 327 3.84 -7.97 -16.92
N ILE A 328 4.52 -8.96 -16.33
CA ILE A 328 5.38 -8.76 -15.15
C ILE A 328 6.84 -8.79 -15.56
N PHE A 329 7.60 -7.80 -15.09
CA PHE A 329 9.05 -7.75 -15.28
C PHE A 329 9.75 -8.75 -14.36
N PRO A 330 10.82 -9.41 -14.84
CA PRO A 330 11.60 -10.35 -14.05
C PRO A 330 12.41 -9.61 -12.99
N SER A 331 13.19 -10.37 -12.21
CA SER A 331 14.08 -9.76 -11.23
C SER A 331 15.11 -8.83 -11.92
N PRO A 332 15.62 -7.79 -11.23
CA PRO A 332 16.64 -6.92 -11.79
C PRO A 332 17.91 -7.64 -12.26
N ASP A 333 18.26 -8.82 -11.70
CA ASP A 333 19.39 -9.64 -12.19
C ASP A 333 19.24 -10.00 -13.66
N VAL A 334 18.04 -10.46 -14.03
CA VAL A 334 17.71 -10.87 -15.39
C VAL A 334 17.81 -9.67 -16.33
N LEU A 335 17.28 -8.51 -15.90
CA LEU A 335 17.34 -7.27 -16.66
C LEU A 335 18.77 -6.74 -16.86
N LEU A 336 19.62 -6.87 -15.83
CA LEU A 336 21.01 -6.41 -15.82
C LEU A 336 21.93 -7.30 -16.66
N ASP A 337 21.78 -8.61 -16.56
CA ASP A 337 22.61 -9.57 -17.29
C ASP A 337 22.30 -9.59 -18.79
N ALA A 338 21.04 -9.33 -19.17
CA ALA A 338 20.64 -9.12 -20.55
C ALA A 338 21.38 -7.93 -21.21
N HIS A 339 21.90 -6.99 -20.42
CA HIS A 339 22.76 -5.90 -20.91
C HIS A 339 24.24 -6.25 -21.01
N SER A 340 24.71 -7.26 -20.27
CA SER A 340 26.14 -7.47 -20.03
C SER A 340 26.76 -8.56 -20.92
N ALA A 341 25.97 -9.45 -21.52
CA ALA A 341 26.52 -10.65 -22.15
C ALA A 341 27.20 -10.43 -23.52
N HIS A 342 26.79 -9.47 -24.35
CA HIS A 342 27.30 -9.38 -25.74
C HIS A 342 27.43 -7.93 -26.31
N GLY A 343 27.46 -6.89 -25.47
CA GLY A 343 27.67 -5.51 -25.96
C GLY A 343 26.56 -4.97 -26.89
N GLY A 344 25.41 -5.65 -26.92
CA GLY A 344 24.21 -5.27 -27.66
C GLY A 344 22.97 -5.70 -26.87
N PHE A 345 21.84 -5.05 -27.16
CA PHE A 345 20.54 -5.43 -26.58
C PHE A 345 20.25 -6.89 -26.91
N ALA A 346 19.99 -7.73 -25.91
CA ALA A 346 19.27 -8.97 -26.17
C ALA A 346 17.95 -8.57 -26.84
N GLU A 347 17.76 -8.93 -28.12
CA GLU A 347 16.64 -8.47 -28.93
C GLU A 347 15.27 -8.85 -28.34
N ASN A 348 15.21 -9.80 -27.40
CA ASN A 348 13.98 -10.43 -26.92
C ASN A 348 13.91 -10.53 -25.40
N ALA A 349 13.49 -9.48 -24.69
CA ALA A 349 13.07 -9.77 -23.31
C ALA A 349 12.02 -8.78 -22.78
N TYR A 350 12.37 -7.50 -22.66
CA TYR A 350 11.55 -6.56 -21.90
C TYR A 350 11.53 -5.17 -22.54
N ARG A 351 10.36 -4.78 -23.04
CA ARG A 351 10.07 -3.48 -23.62
C ARG A 351 8.67 -3.04 -23.20
N ILE A 352 8.48 -1.74 -23.11
CA ILE A 352 7.21 -1.05 -22.88
C ILE A 352 6.86 -0.39 -24.19
N GLU A 353 5.94 -1.03 -24.90
CA GLU A 353 5.45 -0.60 -26.21
C GLU A 353 3.94 -0.33 -26.11
N PRO A 354 3.34 0.33 -27.11
CA PRO A 354 1.89 0.46 -27.19
C PRO A 354 1.20 -0.90 -27.15
N VAL A 355 0.20 -1.06 -26.29
CA VAL A 355 -0.62 -2.27 -26.28
C VAL A 355 -1.71 -2.11 -27.35
N PRO A 356 -1.74 -2.98 -28.38
CA PRO A 356 -2.70 -2.86 -29.47
C PRO A 356 -4.13 -3.06 -28.95
N GLY A 357 -5.10 -2.33 -29.49
CA GLY A 357 -6.52 -2.46 -29.14
C GLY A 357 -6.94 -1.84 -27.81
N LEU A 358 -6.04 -1.16 -27.09
CA LEU A 358 -6.45 -0.37 -25.91
C LEU A 358 -7.14 0.94 -26.33
N PRO A 359 -8.10 1.44 -25.53
CA PRO A 359 -8.61 2.80 -25.70
C PRO A 359 -7.48 3.82 -25.68
N ASP A 360 -7.45 4.72 -26.67
CA ASP A 360 -6.36 5.69 -26.82
C ASP A 360 -6.11 6.53 -25.55
N TRP A 361 -7.17 6.86 -24.80
CA TRP A 361 -7.04 7.63 -23.55
C TRP A 361 -6.17 6.87 -22.53
N TYR A 362 -6.27 5.55 -22.50
CA TYR A 362 -5.50 4.72 -21.59
C TYR A 362 -4.03 4.67 -22.01
N GLN A 363 -3.79 4.52 -23.31
CA GLN A 363 -2.43 4.59 -23.87
C GLN A 363 -1.78 5.94 -23.56
N LYS A 364 -2.49 7.04 -23.84
CA LYS A 364 -2.00 8.38 -23.55
C LYS A 364 -1.70 8.59 -22.06
N LEU A 365 -2.43 7.92 -21.16
CA LEU A 365 -2.28 8.07 -19.72
C LEU A 365 -0.92 7.56 -19.26
N TYR A 366 -0.60 6.29 -19.54
CA TYR A 366 0.71 5.75 -19.15
C TYR A 366 1.86 6.39 -19.94
N VAL A 367 1.65 6.76 -21.22
CA VAL A 367 2.68 7.50 -22.00
C VAL A 367 3.00 8.84 -21.35
N SER A 368 1.99 9.57 -20.87
CA SER A 368 2.19 10.86 -20.18
C SER A 368 2.97 10.70 -18.89
N CYS A 369 2.70 9.65 -18.11
CA CYS A 369 3.47 9.33 -16.89
C CYS A 369 4.92 8.92 -17.20
N LEU A 370 5.19 8.38 -18.40
CA LEU A 370 6.49 7.88 -18.83
C LEU A 370 7.29 8.88 -19.67
N GLU A 371 6.83 10.12 -19.83
CA GLU A 371 7.56 11.17 -20.55
C GLU A 371 9.03 11.27 -20.06
N PRO A 372 10.03 11.36 -20.96
CA PRO A 372 11.43 11.36 -20.56
C PRO A 372 11.78 12.53 -19.64
N LYS A 373 11.16 13.68 -19.88
CA LYS A 373 11.32 14.89 -19.06
C LYS A 373 10.35 14.88 -17.88
N PRO A 374 10.82 14.95 -16.63
CA PRO A 374 9.96 14.94 -15.44
C PRO A 374 8.88 16.03 -15.44
N GLU A 375 9.20 17.21 -15.96
CA GLU A 375 8.28 18.35 -16.05
C GLU A 375 7.07 18.10 -16.96
N ASN A 376 7.21 17.20 -17.93
CA ASN A 376 6.14 16.84 -18.86
C ASN A 376 5.16 15.81 -18.29
N ARG A 377 5.53 15.11 -17.22
CA ARG A 377 4.67 14.12 -16.58
C ARG A 377 3.56 14.84 -15.79
N PRO A 378 2.38 14.24 -15.56
CA PRO A 378 1.41 14.76 -14.61
C PRO A 378 1.94 14.72 -13.17
N THR A 379 1.29 15.43 -12.26
CA THR A 379 1.40 15.24 -10.81
C THR A 379 0.42 14.17 -10.35
N ALA A 380 0.62 13.62 -9.16
CA ALA A 380 -0.34 12.68 -8.58
C ALA A 380 -1.73 13.30 -8.39
N ALA A 381 -1.80 14.58 -8.01
CA ALA A 381 -3.07 15.30 -7.86
C ALA A 381 -3.81 15.47 -9.20
N GLU A 382 -3.11 15.83 -10.27
CA GLU A 382 -3.69 15.91 -11.62
C GLU A 382 -4.19 14.54 -12.12
N LEU A 383 -3.48 13.46 -11.79
CA LEU A 383 -3.95 12.09 -12.07
C LEU A 383 -5.23 11.78 -11.30
N CYS A 384 -5.33 12.14 -10.02
CA CYS A 384 -6.55 11.93 -9.23
C CYS A 384 -7.75 12.64 -9.85
N GLU A 385 -7.60 13.92 -10.21
CA GLU A 385 -8.67 14.72 -10.83
C GLU A 385 -9.15 14.07 -12.13
N LEU A 386 -8.21 13.71 -13.01
CA LEU A 386 -8.51 13.08 -14.29
C LEU A 386 -9.19 11.71 -14.12
N LEU A 387 -8.60 10.84 -13.29
CA LEU A 387 -9.04 9.46 -13.13
C LEU A 387 -10.37 9.35 -12.40
N GLN A 388 -10.68 10.26 -11.48
CA GLN A 388 -11.98 10.31 -10.82
C GLN A 388 -13.09 10.53 -11.86
N ILE A 389 -12.94 11.53 -12.73
CA ILE A 389 -13.90 11.81 -13.80
C ILE A 389 -14.06 10.61 -14.74
N ILE A 390 -12.94 10.00 -15.15
CA ILE A 390 -13.00 8.82 -16.01
C ILE A 390 -13.72 7.67 -15.31
N HIS A 391 -13.32 7.33 -14.09
CA HIS A 391 -13.88 6.23 -13.31
C HIS A 391 -15.39 6.36 -13.10
N ASP A 392 -15.88 7.57 -12.83
CA ASP A 392 -17.31 7.85 -12.61
C ASP A 392 -18.14 7.68 -13.88
N ASN A 393 -17.52 7.83 -15.06
CA ASN A 393 -18.17 7.70 -16.37
C ASN A 393 -17.93 6.33 -17.06
N LEU A 394 -17.17 5.42 -16.45
CA LEU A 394 -16.95 4.08 -17.00
C LEU A 394 -18.08 3.13 -16.58
N ASP A 395 -18.73 2.52 -17.57
CA ASP A 395 -19.58 1.33 -17.41
C ASP A 395 -18.73 0.05 -17.48
N MET A 396 -19.11 -1.00 -16.74
CA MET A 396 -18.24 -2.15 -16.40
C MET A 396 -17.75 -2.98 -17.61
N SER A 397 -16.66 -3.75 -17.35
CA SER A 397 -16.07 -4.83 -18.16
C SER A 397 -16.07 -4.65 -19.69
N VAL A 398 -14.92 -4.30 -20.25
CA VAL A 398 -14.75 -4.26 -21.71
C VAL A 398 -14.13 -5.60 -22.15
N PRO A 399 -14.80 -6.36 -23.05
CA PRO A 399 -14.19 -7.53 -23.66
C PRO A 399 -12.88 -7.12 -24.32
N LEU A 400 -11.81 -7.83 -24.00
CA LEU A 400 -10.53 -7.55 -24.64
C LEU A 400 -10.64 -7.88 -26.13
N GLU A 401 -10.24 -6.93 -26.97
CA GLU A 401 -10.06 -7.22 -28.39
C GLU A 401 -9.07 -8.39 -28.55
N ARG A 402 -9.27 -9.14 -29.63
CA ARG A 402 -8.44 -10.31 -29.94
C ARG A 402 -6.95 -9.96 -29.98
N ASP A 403 -6.62 -8.80 -30.57
CA ASP A 403 -5.25 -8.31 -30.69
C ASP A 403 -4.62 -8.04 -29.31
N VAL A 404 -5.38 -7.52 -28.35
CA VAL A 404 -4.91 -7.33 -26.97
C VAL A 404 -4.61 -8.69 -26.35
N THR A 405 -5.51 -9.66 -26.51
CA THR A 405 -5.34 -10.99 -25.93
C THR A 405 -4.13 -11.72 -26.52
N GLU A 406 -3.97 -11.68 -27.85
CA GLU A 406 -2.82 -12.25 -28.55
C GLU A 406 -1.51 -11.58 -28.11
N TYR A 407 -1.50 -10.25 -27.95
CA TYR A 407 -0.37 -9.50 -27.40
C TYR A 407 0.03 -9.99 -26.00
N ILE A 408 -0.93 -10.07 -25.07
CA ILE A 408 -0.68 -10.49 -23.68
C ILE A 408 -0.13 -11.92 -23.65
N VAL A 409 -0.72 -12.84 -24.42
CA VAL A 409 -0.28 -14.25 -24.48
C VAL A 409 1.13 -14.34 -25.03
N ALA A 410 1.43 -13.67 -26.14
CA ALA A 410 2.75 -13.67 -26.76
C ALA A 410 3.81 -13.11 -25.81
N ARG A 411 3.54 -11.97 -25.17
CA ARG A 411 4.48 -11.36 -24.22
C ARG A 411 4.70 -12.22 -22.98
N ARG A 412 3.64 -12.78 -22.38
CA ARG A 412 3.79 -13.71 -21.24
C ARG A 412 4.62 -14.93 -21.62
N ALA A 413 4.46 -15.47 -22.83
CA ALA A 413 5.26 -16.59 -23.32
C ALA A 413 6.74 -16.20 -23.49
N GLU A 414 7.03 -15.03 -24.06
CA GLU A 414 8.40 -14.51 -24.21
C GLU A 414 9.10 -14.32 -22.85
N VAL A 415 8.41 -13.69 -21.88
CA VAL A 415 8.93 -13.50 -20.52
C VAL A 415 9.21 -14.86 -19.85
N ALA A 416 8.28 -15.81 -19.95
CA ALA A 416 8.44 -17.14 -19.38
C ALA A 416 9.63 -17.89 -20.02
N ASP A 417 9.81 -17.78 -21.33
CA ASP A 417 10.92 -18.42 -22.03
C ASP A 417 12.28 -17.83 -21.65
N HIS A 418 12.35 -16.50 -21.57
CA HIS A 418 13.54 -15.79 -21.13
C HIS A 418 13.91 -16.19 -19.69
N LEU A 419 12.93 -16.23 -18.78
CA LEU A 419 13.14 -16.68 -17.39
C LEU A 419 13.65 -18.12 -17.32
N ARG A 420 13.07 -19.05 -18.11
CA ARG A 420 13.52 -20.44 -18.17
C ARG A 420 14.96 -20.54 -18.67
N THR A 421 15.31 -19.82 -19.74
CA THR A 421 16.66 -19.80 -20.31
C THR A 421 17.66 -19.23 -19.32
N TYR A 422 17.33 -18.11 -18.68
CA TYR A 422 18.19 -17.50 -17.67
C TYR A 422 18.42 -18.44 -16.47
N SER A 423 17.36 -19.10 -15.98
CA SER A 423 17.43 -20.03 -14.85
C SER A 423 18.30 -21.26 -15.16
N LYS A 424 18.25 -21.76 -16.40
CA LYS A 424 19.14 -22.84 -16.87
C LYS A 424 20.62 -22.43 -16.85
N ILE A 425 20.93 -21.17 -17.16
CA ILE A 425 22.31 -20.69 -17.29
C ILE A 425 22.89 -20.27 -15.93
N LYS A 426 22.10 -19.58 -15.10
CA LYS A 426 22.55 -18.91 -13.87
C LYS A 426 22.10 -19.59 -12.57
N GLY A 427 21.25 -20.61 -12.65
CA GLY A 427 20.71 -21.31 -11.48
C GLY A 427 19.50 -20.60 -10.87
N ILE A 428 19.36 -20.68 -9.55
CA ILE A 428 18.22 -20.10 -8.83
C ILE A 428 18.26 -18.58 -8.95
N VAL A 429 17.25 -18.03 -9.63
CA VAL A 429 17.04 -16.59 -9.73
C VAL A 429 16.44 -16.11 -8.41
N SER A 430 17.15 -15.23 -7.71
CA SER A 430 16.57 -14.55 -6.55
C SER A 430 15.30 -13.83 -7.00
N ALA A 431 14.25 -13.85 -6.18
CA ALA A 431 13.02 -13.07 -6.38
C ALA A 431 13.26 -11.55 -6.21
N SER A 432 14.47 -11.07 -6.53
CA SER A 432 15.10 -9.84 -6.05
C SER A 432 14.17 -8.63 -6.15
N THR A 433 13.93 -8.10 -4.96
CA THR A 433 13.34 -6.82 -4.61
C THR A 433 14.24 -5.63 -4.99
N THR A 434 13.88 -4.44 -4.49
CA THR A 434 14.70 -3.22 -4.40
C THR A 434 16.19 -3.48 -4.24
N ARG A 435 17.01 -2.75 -5.00
CA ARG A 435 18.47 -2.79 -4.96
C ARG A 435 19.07 -1.45 -4.58
N LEU A 436 20.31 -1.54 -4.11
CA LEU A 436 21.19 -0.41 -3.94
C LEU A 436 22.17 -0.35 -5.13
N TYR A 437 22.20 0.80 -5.78
CA TYR A 437 23.10 1.14 -6.88
C TYR A 437 23.94 2.36 -6.50
N THR A 438 25.05 2.57 -7.20
CA THR A 438 25.80 3.82 -7.21
C THR A 438 25.39 4.66 -8.41
N LEU A 439 25.61 5.98 -8.35
CA LEU A 439 25.38 6.87 -9.50
C LEU A 439 26.16 6.46 -10.77
N THR A 440 27.28 5.75 -10.59
CA THR A 440 28.10 5.25 -11.70
C THR A 440 27.62 3.93 -12.29
N ASN A 441 26.82 3.14 -11.56
CA ASN A 441 26.42 1.79 -11.97
C ASN A 441 24.89 1.59 -12.13
N VAL A 442 24.06 2.59 -11.84
CA VAL A 442 22.63 2.59 -12.19
C VAL A 442 22.49 2.43 -13.71
N PRO A 443 21.83 1.37 -14.22
CA PRO A 443 21.56 1.23 -15.64
C PRO A 443 20.59 2.30 -16.12
N SER A 444 20.66 2.62 -17.41
CA SER A 444 19.57 3.38 -18.04
C SER A 444 18.29 2.55 -18.05
N THR A 445 17.14 3.21 -18.00
CA THR A 445 15.84 2.59 -18.26
C THR A 445 15.23 3.04 -19.58
N GLU A 446 15.86 4.00 -20.27
CA GLU A 446 15.33 4.61 -21.50
C GLU A 446 15.11 3.59 -22.62
N HIS A 447 16.01 2.62 -22.76
CA HIS A 447 15.92 1.60 -23.80
C HIS A 447 14.78 0.59 -23.57
N TYR A 448 14.17 0.57 -22.38
CA TYR A 448 12.97 -0.23 -22.15
C TYR A 448 11.73 0.44 -22.76
N LEU A 449 11.75 1.75 -23.02
CA LEU A 449 10.60 2.51 -23.50
C LEU A 449 10.61 2.62 -25.03
N MET A 450 9.63 2.00 -25.68
CA MET A 450 9.38 2.07 -27.13
C MET A 450 8.07 2.81 -27.39
N LEU A 451 7.89 3.96 -26.73
CA LEU A 451 6.65 4.73 -26.73
C LEU A 451 6.75 6.01 -27.57
N PRO A 452 5.65 6.44 -28.22
CA PRO A 452 5.60 7.71 -28.93
C PRO A 452 5.42 8.88 -27.94
N PHE A 453 6.51 9.48 -27.48
CA PHE A 453 6.45 10.61 -26.55
C PHE A 453 6.05 11.91 -27.25
N SER A 454 5.15 12.66 -26.61
CA SER A 454 4.68 13.96 -27.09
C SER A 454 5.70 15.07 -26.84
N ASN A 455 6.53 14.92 -25.79
CA ASN A 455 7.44 15.93 -25.28
C ASN A 455 6.76 17.26 -24.90
N LYS A 456 5.47 17.21 -24.58
CA LYS A 456 4.66 18.38 -24.15
C LYS A 456 4.34 18.32 -22.67
N LEU A 457 4.07 19.48 -22.09
CA LEU A 457 3.55 19.57 -20.72
C LEU A 457 2.18 18.91 -20.63
N PHE A 458 1.96 18.17 -19.55
CA PHE A 458 0.65 17.61 -19.25
C PHE A 458 -0.37 18.72 -18.94
N SER A 459 -1.62 18.55 -19.38
CA SER A 459 -2.69 19.54 -19.22
C SER A 459 -4.05 18.84 -19.02
N VAL A 460 -4.61 18.90 -17.81
CA VAL A 460 -5.93 18.32 -17.49
C VAL A 460 -7.05 18.86 -18.40
N PRO A 461 -7.12 20.17 -18.73
CA PRO A 461 -8.15 20.67 -19.64
C PRO A 461 -8.09 20.07 -21.05
N GLU A 462 -6.88 19.87 -21.61
CA GLU A 462 -6.73 19.21 -22.92
C GLU A 462 -7.24 17.77 -22.88
N TRP A 463 -7.02 17.09 -21.75
CA TRP A 463 -7.52 15.74 -21.52
C TRP A 463 -9.04 15.66 -21.40
N GLN A 464 -9.66 16.60 -20.70
CA GLN A 464 -11.12 16.69 -20.61
C GLN A 464 -11.75 16.90 -21.99
N GLN A 465 -11.18 17.78 -22.80
CA GLN A 465 -11.62 17.98 -24.20
C GLN A 465 -11.47 16.69 -25.01
N TYR A 466 -10.35 15.98 -24.85
CA TYR A 466 -10.11 14.72 -25.54
C TYR A 466 -11.13 13.64 -25.17
N GLN A 467 -11.49 13.51 -23.91
CA GLN A 467 -12.47 12.53 -23.46
C GLN A 467 -13.88 12.84 -23.98
N ILE A 468 -14.29 14.11 -23.95
CA ILE A 468 -15.56 14.57 -24.54
C ILE A 468 -15.62 14.18 -26.02
N LEU A 469 -14.54 14.41 -26.77
CA LEU A 469 -14.45 14.02 -28.17
C LEU A 469 -14.59 12.50 -28.38
N GLN A 470 -14.00 11.69 -27.50
CA GLN A 470 -14.14 10.22 -27.58
C GLN A 470 -15.55 9.74 -27.26
N GLN A 471 -16.20 10.30 -26.24
CA GLN A 471 -17.59 9.97 -25.92
C GLN A 471 -18.51 10.32 -27.09
N HIS A 472 -18.36 11.50 -27.69
CA HIS A 472 -19.10 11.86 -28.90
C HIS A 472 -18.83 10.91 -30.08
N HIS A 473 -17.59 10.44 -30.25
CA HIS A 473 -17.25 9.48 -31.30
C HIS A 473 -17.91 8.10 -31.06
N GLN A 474 -17.86 7.57 -29.83
CA GLN A 474 -18.55 6.32 -29.49
C GLN A 474 -20.07 6.43 -29.66
N HIS A 475 -20.68 7.52 -29.21
CA HIS A 475 -22.12 7.77 -29.44
C HIS A 475 -22.45 7.85 -30.93
N ALA A 476 -21.61 8.49 -31.74
CA ALA A 476 -21.80 8.57 -33.20
C ALA A 476 -21.67 7.20 -33.88
N LEU A 477 -20.74 6.35 -33.44
CA LEU A 477 -20.59 4.97 -33.94
C LEU A 477 -21.80 4.10 -33.57
N ILE A 478 -22.33 4.24 -32.34
CA ILE A 478 -23.55 3.54 -31.90
C ILE A 478 -24.76 4.00 -32.73
N GLN A 479 -24.91 5.31 -32.96
CA GLN A 479 -25.99 5.84 -33.80
C GLN A 479 -25.86 5.40 -35.26
N GLN A 480 -24.63 5.34 -35.81
CA GLN A 480 -24.39 4.79 -37.14
C GLN A 480 -24.74 3.31 -37.22
N ALA A 481 -24.32 2.50 -36.25
CA ALA A 481 -24.63 1.06 -36.19
C ALA A 481 -26.15 0.80 -36.09
N GLN A 482 -26.88 1.65 -35.36
CA GLN A 482 -28.35 1.60 -35.26
C GLN A 482 -29.04 2.07 -36.54
N SER A 483 -28.45 3.02 -37.28
CA SER A 483 -28.98 3.53 -38.56
C SER A 483 -28.72 2.61 -39.75
N THR A 484 -27.74 1.69 -39.65
CA THR A 484 -27.43 0.68 -40.67
C THR A 484 -28.28 -0.58 -40.59
N ILE A 485 -29.11 -0.75 -39.55
CA ILE A 485 -30.10 -1.82 -39.51
C ILE A 485 -31.29 -1.38 -40.36
N THR A 486 -31.34 -1.83 -41.61
CA THR A 486 -32.51 -1.60 -42.45
C THR A 486 -33.62 -2.58 -42.07
N PRO A 487 -34.92 -2.24 -42.26
CA PRO A 487 -36.02 -3.19 -42.03
C PRO A 487 -35.83 -4.51 -42.80
N SER A 488 -35.15 -4.48 -43.95
CA SER A 488 -34.80 -5.68 -44.72
C SER A 488 -33.86 -6.64 -43.99
N ASP A 489 -32.94 -6.15 -43.15
CA ASP A 489 -32.01 -6.99 -42.39
C ASP A 489 -32.72 -7.71 -41.24
N ILE A 490 -33.72 -7.06 -40.64
CA ILE A 490 -34.59 -7.64 -39.62
C ILE A 490 -35.46 -8.74 -40.24
N PHE A 491 -36.03 -8.51 -41.43
CA PHE A 491 -36.82 -9.51 -42.16
C PHE A 491 -35.98 -10.73 -42.58
N ALA A 492 -34.74 -10.55 -43.03
CA ALA A 492 -33.84 -11.66 -43.38
C ALA A 492 -33.48 -12.54 -42.16
N SER A 493 -33.30 -11.94 -40.97
CA SER A 493 -33.04 -12.72 -39.75
C SER A 493 -34.28 -13.48 -39.24
N LEU A 494 -35.48 -12.94 -39.45
CA LEU A 494 -36.74 -13.59 -39.06
C LEU A 494 -37.10 -14.75 -40.01
N GLU A 495 -36.81 -14.64 -41.31
CA GLU A 495 -36.96 -15.75 -42.25
C GLU A 495 -35.95 -16.88 -41.98
N ALA A 496 -34.70 -16.56 -41.62
CA ALA A 496 -33.71 -17.57 -41.24
C ALA A 496 -34.06 -18.31 -39.94
N ALA A 497 -34.70 -17.64 -38.97
CA ALA A 497 -35.16 -18.25 -37.73
C ALA A 497 -36.40 -19.14 -37.93
N HIS A 498 -37.27 -18.82 -38.88
CA HIS A 498 -38.45 -19.64 -39.21
C HIS A 498 -38.14 -20.91 -40.02
N LEU A 499 -36.94 -21.02 -40.60
CA LEU A 499 -36.45 -22.24 -41.27
C LEU A 499 -35.75 -23.22 -40.33
N LEU A 500 -35.60 -22.88 -39.04
CA LEU A 500 -34.94 -23.70 -38.01
C LEU A 500 -35.89 -24.16 -36.88
N VAL A 501 -37.20 -23.99 -37.05
CA VAL A 501 -38.29 -24.58 -36.23
C VAL A 501 -39.17 -25.42 -37.15
#